data_AF-A0A9D2GXD0-F1
#
_entry.id   AF-A0A9D2GXD0-F1
#
_cell.length_a   1.000
_cell.length_b   1.000
_cell.length_c   1.000
_cell.angle_alpha   90.00
_cell.angle_beta   90.00
_cell.angle_gamma   90.00
#
_symmetry.space_group_name_H-M   'P 1'
#
loop_
_entity.id
_entity.type
_entity.pdbx_description
1 polymer ?
#
loop_
_entity_poly.entity_id
_entity_poly.type
_entity_poly.pdbx_seq_one_letter_code
_entity_poly.pdbx_strand_id
1 'polypeptide(L)'
;MITNLIMASLISAAGVSTNLVYNVKMENNRLTNKEVFSVEDGKYLKRLFKMDFTYNAQGQVTDKKTYVWSDARQDYILQQTESFNPNEALK
;
A
#
# COMPACT_ATOMS: atom_id res chain seq x y z
N MET A 1 4.25 14.05 -11.37
CA MET A 1 3.86 13.00 -10.41
C MET A 1 3.99 13.62 -9.03
N ILE A 2 2.89 13.76 -8.28
CA ILE A 2 2.97 14.23 -6.89
C ILE A 2 3.24 12.99 -6.04
N THR A 3 4.41 12.99 -5.39
CA THR A 3 4.89 11.91 -4.53
C THR A 3 4.88 12.43 -3.10
N ASN A 4 3.93 11.99 -2.28
CA ASN A 4 3.90 12.35 -0.86
C ASN A 4 4.55 11.23 -0.05
N LEU A 5 5.56 11.59 0.76
CA LEU A 5 6.16 10.68 1.72
C LEU A 5 5.48 10.88 3.07
N ILE A 6 4.76 9.87 3.56
CA ILE A 6 4.06 9.93 4.84
C ILE A 6 4.76 8.96 5.81
N MET A 7 5.16 9.45 6.99
CA MET A 7 5.63 8.60 8.09
C MET A 7 4.49 8.27 9.03
N ALA A 8 4.40 7.01 9.46
CA ALA A 8 3.59 6.62 10.60
C ALA A 8 4.33 5.60 11.47
N SER A 9 4.11 5.70 12.78
CA SER A 9 4.51 4.67 13.73
C SER A 9 3.40 3.64 13.86
N LEU A 10 3.74 2.36 13.70
CA LEU A 10 2.87 1.25 14.11
C LEU A 10 3.35 0.73 15.46
N ILE A 11 2.43 0.57 16.40
CA ILE A 11 2.68 -0.07 17.70
C ILE A 11 1.91 -1.38 17.70
N SER A 12 2.63 -2.50 17.77
CA SER A 12 2.01 -3.83 17.88
C SER A 12 1.48 -4.09 19.30
N ALA A 13 0.56 -5.04 19.44
CA ALA A 13 0.07 -5.49 20.76
C ALA A 13 1.19 -6.03 21.67
N ALA A 14 2.32 -6.43 21.10
CA ALA A 14 3.53 -6.85 21.81
C ALA A 14 4.47 -5.68 22.21
N GLY A 15 4.07 -4.43 21.98
CA GLY A 15 4.85 -3.24 22.34
C GLY A 15 6.02 -2.93 21.40
N VAL A 16 6.21 -3.72 20.34
CA VAL A 16 7.23 -3.43 19.31
C VAL A 16 6.72 -2.29 18.44
N SER A 17 7.49 -1.21 18.37
CA SER A 17 7.26 -0.10 17.46
C SER A 17 8.05 -0.31 16.16
N THR A 18 7.41 -0.04 15.02
CA THR A 18 8.09 -0.02 13.73
C THR A 18 7.73 1.28 13.01
N ASN A 19 8.76 2.01 12.59
CA ASN A 19 8.59 3.18 11.76
C ASN A 19 8.34 2.73 10.32
N LEU A 20 7.16 3.06 9.80
CA LEU A 20 6.82 2.85 8.42
C LEU A 20 6.81 4.15 7.65
N VAL A 21 7.28 4.05 6.41
CA VAL A 21 7.25 5.13 5.43
C VAL A 21 6.39 4.67 4.27
N TYR A 22 5.51 5.55 3.81
CA TYR A 22 4.64 5.31 2.67
C TYR A 22 5.00 6.23 1.52
N ASN A 23 5.17 5.65 0.35
CA ASN A 23 5.21 6.37 -0.92
C ASN A 23 3.85 6.19 -1.60
N VAL A 24 3.10 7.26 -1.79
CA VAL A 24 1.76 7.22 -2.40
C VAL A 24 1.75 7.90 -3.76
N LYS A 25 1.05 7.27 -4.71
CA LYS A 25 0.76 7.83 -6.02
C LYS A 25 -0.73 8.15 -6.10
N MET A 26 -1.02 9.41 -6.40
CA MET A 26 -2.38 9.91 -6.62
C MET A 26 -2.57 10.24 -8.11
N GLU A 27 -3.69 9.81 -8.69
CA GLU A 27 -4.13 10.21 -10.02
C GLU A 27 -5.60 10.64 -9.96
N ASN A 28 -5.95 11.79 -10.55
CA ASN A 28 -7.32 12.33 -10.53
C ASN A 28 -7.94 12.36 -9.11
N ASN A 29 -7.12 12.74 -8.12
CA ASN A 29 -7.48 12.76 -6.69
C ASN A 29 -7.84 11.38 -6.08
N ARG A 30 -7.34 10.29 -6.67
CA ARG A 30 -7.53 8.92 -6.18
C ARG A 30 -6.18 8.25 -5.93
N LEU A 31 -6.09 7.46 -4.87
CA LEU A 31 -4.89 6.69 -4.51
C LEU A 31 -4.78 5.48 -5.45
N THR A 32 -3.90 5.54 -6.44
CA THR A 32 -3.74 4.42 -7.39
C THR A 32 -2.69 3.42 -6.94
N ASN A 33 -1.69 3.88 -6.19
CA ASN A 33 -0.66 3.02 -5.63
C ASN A 33 -0.17 3.51 -4.26
N LYS A 34 0.13 2.57 -3.37
CA LYS A 34 0.80 2.81 -2.09
C LYS A 34 1.90 1.77 -1.91
N GLU A 35 3.14 2.23 -1.82
CA GLU A 35 4.31 1.42 -1.50
C GLU A 35 4.73 1.67 -0.04
N VAL A 36 5.08 0.59 0.67
CA VAL A 36 5.35 0.60 2.11
C VAL A 36 6.76 0.12 2.38
N PHE A 37 7.45 0.86 3.25
CA PHE A 37 8.82 0.60 3.66
C PHE A 37 8.93 0.60 5.18
N SER A 38 9.84 -0.21 5.72
CA SER A 38 10.36 -0.02 7.08
C SER A 38 11.60 0.88 7.05
N VAL A 39 11.88 1.54 8.17
CA VAL A 39 13.12 2.29 8.37
C VAL A 39 14.12 1.44 9.18
N GLU A 40 15.23 1.07 8.57
CA GLU A 40 16.38 0.45 9.22
C GLU A 40 17.40 1.53 9.63
N ASP A 41 17.98 1.39 10.84
CA ASP A 41 18.96 2.31 11.43
C ASP A 41 18.56 3.79 11.42
N GLY A 42 17.26 4.08 11.37
CA GLY A 42 16.73 5.45 11.26
C GLY A 42 17.04 6.16 9.94
N LYS A 43 17.64 5.49 8.96
CA LYS A 43 18.14 6.11 7.72
C LYS A 43 17.78 5.37 6.44
N TYR A 44 17.76 4.05 6.46
CA TYR A 44 17.60 3.24 5.25
C TYR A 44 16.17 2.73 5.11
N LEU A 45 15.62 2.82 3.91
CA LEU A 45 14.30 2.29 3.61
C LEU A 45 14.42 0.88 3.07
N LYS A 46 13.72 -0.06 3.70
CA LYS A 46 13.59 -1.43 3.21
C LYS A 46 12.18 -1.66 2.70
N ARG A 47 12.07 -2.14 1.46
CA ARG A 47 10.79 -2.45 0.81
C ARG A 47 10.08 -3.57 1.57
N LEU A 48 8.78 -3.40 1.80
CA LEU A 48 7.94 -4.42 2.43
C LEU A 48 6.89 -4.94 1.46
N PHE A 49 5.94 -4.09 1.09
CA PHE A 49 4.83 -4.45 0.21
C PHE A 49 4.32 -3.21 -0.52
N LYS A 50 3.57 -3.43 -1.59
CA LYS A 50 2.82 -2.37 -2.28
C LYS A 50 1.39 -2.80 -2.53
N MET A 51 0.52 -1.82 -2.70
CA MET A 51 -0.89 -2.01 -3.04
C MET A 51 -1.24 -1.17 -4.25
N ASP A 52 -1.90 -1.78 -5.22
CA ASP A 52 -2.50 -1.10 -6.38
C ASP A 52 -4.02 -1.10 -6.23
N PHE A 53 -4.66 0.01 -6.53
CA PHE A 53 -6.11 0.18 -6.41
C PHE A 53 -6.73 0.51 -7.77
N THR A 54 -7.78 -0.22 -8.11
CA THR A 54 -8.62 0.05 -9.29
C THR A 54 -9.97 0.60 -8.84
N TYR A 55 -10.53 1.51 -9.63
CA TYR A 55 -11.77 2.21 -9.31
C TYR A 55 -12.79 2.11 -10.43
N ASN A 56 -14.07 2.07 -10.07
CA ASN A 56 -15.16 2.21 -11.04
C ASN A 56 -15.36 3.68 -11.47
N ALA A 57 -16.31 3.91 -12.38
CA ALA A 57 -16.66 5.25 -12.86
C ALA A 57 -17.10 6.19 -11.72
N GLN A 58 -17.80 5.65 -10.72
CA GLN A 58 -18.26 6.38 -9.53
C GLN A 58 -17.13 6.71 -8.54
N GLY A 59 -15.93 6.16 -8.74
CA GLY A 59 -14.77 6.40 -7.89
C GLY A 59 -14.69 5.55 -6.64
N GLN A 60 -15.42 4.44 -6.61
CA GLN A 60 -15.31 3.41 -5.58
C GLN A 60 -14.26 2.38 -5.97
N VAL A 61 -13.51 1.86 -5.00
CA VAL A 61 -12.52 0.81 -5.23
C VAL A 61 -13.24 -0.47 -5.68
N THR A 62 -12.80 -1.06 -6.78
CA THR A 62 -13.28 -2.36 -7.27
C THR A 62 -12.26 -3.45 -7.03
N ASP A 63 -10.97 -3.13 -7.05
CA ASP A 63 -9.91 -4.11 -6.87
C ASP A 63 -8.76 -3.52 -6.08
N LYS A 64 -8.20 -4.34 -5.20
CA LYS A 64 -6.95 -4.09 -4.50
C LYS A 64 -6.02 -5.26 -4.73
N LYS A 65 -4.86 -5.00 -5.33
CA LYS A 65 -3.79 -5.98 -5.49
C LYS A 65 -2.69 -5.70 -4.49
N THR A 66 -2.34 -6.69 -3.67
CA THR A 66 -1.25 -6.59 -2.69
C THR A 66 -0.08 -7.43 -3.16
N TYR A 67 1.10 -6.82 -3.22
CA TYR A 67 2.35 -7.46 -3.62
C TYR A 67 3.36 -7.36 -2.50
N VAL A 68 4.08 -8.44 -2.22
CA VAL A 68 5.13 -8.48 -1.20
C VAL A 68 6.50 -8.42 -1.89
N TRP A 69 7.43 -7.65 -1.33
CA TRP A 69 8.79 -7.57 -1.83
C TRP A 69 9.53 -8.88 -1.59
N SER A 70 10.20 -9.39 -2.61
CA SER A 70 11.08 -10.56 -2.52
C SER A 70 12.52 -10.11 -2.70
N ASP A 71 13.31 -10.15 -1.62
CA ASP A 71 14.75 -9.84 -1.70
C ASP A 71 15.49 -10.82 -2.62
N ALA A 72 15.07 -12.09 -2.68
CA ALA A 72 15.68 -13.08 -3.57
C ALA A 72 15.46 -12.78 -5.06
N ARG A 73 14.31 -12.21 -5.42
CA ARG A 73 13.96 -11.86 -6.80
C ARG A 73 14.24 -10.40 -7.15
N GLN A 74 14.51 -9.57 -6.15
CA GLN A 74 14.58 -8.11 -6.26
C GLN A 74 13.33 -7.53 -6.95
N ASP A 75 12.15 -8.09 -6.63
CA ASP A 75 10.90 -7.68 -7.25
C ASP A 75 9.68 -7.89 -6.32
N TYR A 76 8.57 -7.22 -6.64
CA TYR A 76 7.28 -7.34 -5.99
C TYR A 76 6.48 -8.51 -6.57
N ILE A 77 6.14 -9.47 -5.71
CA ILE A 77 5.38 -10.66 -6.09
C ILE A 77 3.92 -10.49 -5.67
N LEU A 78 2.98 -10.69 -6.59
CA LEU A 78 1.55 -10.62 -6.30
C LEU A 78 1.20 -11.71 -5.30
N GLN A 79 0.69 -11.28 -4.14
CA GLN A 79 0.33 -12.19 -3.05
C GLN A 79 -1.18 -12.35 -2.93
N GLN A 80 -1.94 -11.28 -3.16
CA GLN A 80 -3.38 -11.27 -2.98
C GLN A 80 -4.06 -10.30 -3.93
N THR A 81 -5.23 -10.70 -4.45
CA THR A 81 -6.17 -9.81 -5.13
C THR A 81 -7.48 -9.86 -4.37
N GLU A 82 -7.99 -8.69 -3.98
CA GLU A 82 -9.29 -8.51 -3.35
C GLU A 82 -10.18 -7.75 -4.33
N SER A 83 -11.34 -8.31 -4.67
CA SER A 83 -12.34 -7.65 -5.50
C SER A 83 -13.53 -7.23 -4.65
N PHE A 84 -14.03 -6.03 -4.90
CA PHE A 84 -15.10 -5.39 -4.15
C PHE A 84 -16.25 -5.08 -5.12
N ASN A 85 -17.48 -5.41 -4.71
CA ASN A 85 -18.71 -5.07 -5.42
C ASN A 85 -19.46 -3.96 -4.66
N PRO A 86 -19.03 -2.69 -4.76
CA PRO A 86 -19.60 -1.61 -3.97
C PRO A 86 -21.08 -1.32 -4.27
N ASN A 87 -21.64 -1.86 -5.37
CA ASN A 87 -23.05 -1.71 -5.72
C ASN A 87 -23.99 -2.74 -5.05
N GLU A 88 -23.45 -3.79 -4.42
CA GLU A 88 -24.28 -4.82 -3.75
C GLU A 88 -24.68 -4.40 -2.33
N ALA A 89 -24.02 -3.40 -1.74
CA ALA A 89 -24.34 -2.91 -0.39
C ALA A 89 -25.64 -2.08 -0.31
N LEU A 90 -26.38 -1.91 -1.42
CA LEU A 90 -27.61 -1.11 -1.52
C LEU A 90 -28.86 -1.94 -1.83
N LYS A 91 -28.85 -3.27 -1.66
CA LYS A 91 -30.03 -4.12 -1.80
C LYS A 91 -30.61 -4.56 -0.46
#